data_AF-A0A2S4Y4Y3-F1
#
_entry.id   AF-A0A2S4Y4Y3-F1
#
_cell.length_a   1.000
_cell.length_b   1.000
_cell.length_c   1.000
_cell.angle_alpha   90.00
_cell.angle_beta   90.00
_cell.angle_gamma   90.00
#
_symmetry.space_group_name_H-M   'P 1'
#
loop_
_entity.id
_entity.type
_entity.pdbx_description
1 polymer ?
#
loop_
_entity_poly.entity_id
_entity_poly.type
_entity_poly.pdbx_seq_one_letter_code
_entity_poly.pdbx_strand_id
1 'polypeptide(L)'
;SHYAPRARVVLVDPEKVIAEAELAQELGHQVGVFLPTPFTDAPVKAHAVVAVPASMAAYARGLYGFLRELDQQGCDLIIASLPEEGGLGLAIANRLRRAAGPRSTA
;
A
#
# COMPACT_ATOMS: atom_id res chain seq x y z
N SER A 1 18.97 5.35 0.42
CA SER A 1 18.49 4.05 0.95
C SER A 1 17.40 3.50 0.06
N HIS A 2 17.59 2.33 -0.53
CA HIS A 2 16.51 1.57 -1.16
C HIS A 2 15.82 0.76 -0.06
N TYR A 3 14.66 1.22 0.39
CA TYR A 3 13.84 0.48 1.36
C TYR A 3 13.02 -0.58 0.63
N ALA A 4 13.09 -1.82 1.09
CA ALA A 4 12.18 -2.89 0.70
C ALA A 4 11.31 -3.22 1.93
N PRO A 5 9.98 -3.14 1.84
CA PRO A 5 9.11 -3.43 2.98
C PRO A 5 9.24 -4.90 3.41
N ARG A 6 8.99 -5.15 4.70
CA ARG A 6 8.97 -6.52 5.25
C ARG A 6 7.66 -7.21 4.85
N ALA A 7 6.54 -6.51 4.97
CA ALA A 7 5.24 -6.96 4.52
C ALA A 7 5.23 -7.32 3.02
N ARG A 8 4.38 -8.27 2.63
CA ARG A 8 4.12 -8.54 1.20
C ARG A 8 3.35 -7.35 0.66
N VAL A 9 3.72 -6.79 -0.48
CA VAL A 9 2.89 -5.79 -1.14
C VAL A 9 2.10 -6.47 -2.25
N VAL A 10 0.78 -6.31 -2.21
CA VAL A 10 -0.14 -6.76 -3.27
C VAL A 10 -0.77 -5.53 -3.90
N LEU A 11 -0.68 -5.48 -5.22
CA LEU A 11 -1.21 -4.39 -6.03
C LEU A 11 -2.54 -4.80 -6.63
N VAL A 12 -3.56 -3.99 -6.42
CA VAL A 12 -4.93 -4.26 -6.87
C VAL A 12 -5.52 -3.02 -7.55
N ASP A 13 -6.62 -3.19 -8.25
CA ASP A 13 -7.38 -2.06 -8.79
C ASP A 13 -7.92 -1.19 -7.64
N PRO A 14 -8.04 0.15 -7.80
CA PRO A 14 -8.53 1.03 -6.75
C PRO A 14 -9.86 0.59 -6.13
N GLU A 15 -10.78 0.04 -6.93
CA GLU A 15 -12.09 -0.42 -6.45
C GLU A 15 -12.01 -1.70 -5.61
N LYS A 16 -10.91 -2.47 -5.72
CA LYS A 16 -10.72 -3.75 -5.03
C LYS A 16 -9.96 -3.62 -3.72
N VAL A 17 -9.35 -2.47 -3.43
CA VAL A 17 -8.50 -2.27 -2.24
C VAL A 17 -9.20 -2.70 -0.94
N ILE A 18 -10.45 -2.27 -0.76
CA ILE A 18 -11.22 -2.57 0.46
C ILE A 18 -11.57 -4.06 0.50
N ALA A 19 -12.14 -4.61 -0.57
CA ALA A 19 -12.56 -6.00 -0.63
C ALA A 19 -11.39 -6.99 -0.42
N GLU A 20 -10.23 -6.71 -1.01
CA GLU A 20 -9.03 -7.54 -0.86
C GLU A 20 -8.42 -7.43 0.53
N ALA A 21 -8.52 -6.25 1.16
CA ALA A 21 -8.09 -6.08 2.55
C ALA A 21 -8.96 -6.88 3.52
N GLU A 22 -10.29 -6.83 3.35
CA GLU A 22 -11.24 -7.59 4.15
C GLU A 22 -11.02 -9.10 4.00
N LEU A 23 -10.89 -9.59 2.77
CA LEU A 23 -10.61 -10.99 2.49
C LEU A 23 -9.31 -11.45 3.14
N ALA A 24 -8.23 -10.68 3.01
CA ALA A 24 -6.96 -11.05 3.60
C ALA A 24 -6.98 -11.01 5.14
N GLN A 25 -7.77 -10.12 5.75
CA GLN A 25 -8.00 -10.15 7.20
C GLN A 25 -8.74 -11.41 7.63
N GLU A 26 -9.77 -11.83 6.91
CA GLU A 26 -10.51 -13.08 7.18
C GLU A 26 -9.60 -14.32 7.09
N LEU A 27 -8.58 -14.26 6.24
CA LEU A 27 -7.52 -15.27 6.13
C LEU A 27 -6.47 -15.19 7.25
N GLY A 28 -6.59 -14.24 8.18
CA GLY A 28 -5.73 -14.10 9.36
C GLY A 28 -4.50 -13.22 9.17
N HIS A 29 -4.41 -12.45 8.07
CA HIS A 29 -3.28 -11.54 7.85
C HIS A 29 -3.41 -10.24 8.67
N GLN A 30 -2.27 -9.69 9.06
CA GLN A 30 -2.16 -8.35 9.62
C GLN A 30 -2.07 -7.35 8.45
N VAL A 31 -3.25 -7.04 7.89
CA VAL A 31 -3.35 -6.26 6.64
C VAL A 31 -3.17 -4.77 6.89
N GLY A 32 -2.18 -4.18 6.21
CA GLY A 32 -2.01 -2.75 6.04
C GLY A 32 -2.65 -2.27 4.74
N VAL A 33 -3.29 -1.11 4.73
CA VAL A 33 -3.95 -0.56 3.53
C VAL A 33 -3.44 0.85 3.24
N PHE A 34 -3.10 1.10 1.97
CA PHE A 34 -2.98 2.46 1.44
C PHE A 34 -4.35 2.93 0.96
N LEU A 35 -4.96 3.85 1.71
CA LEU A 35 -6.30 4.34 1.43
C LEU A 35 -6.22 5.68 0.68
N PRO A 36 -6.62 5.74 -0.60
CA PRO A 36 -6.68 7.00 -1.32
C PRO A 36 -7.69 7.95 -0.67
N THR A 37 -7.43 9.26 -0.77
CA THR A 37 -8.27 10.32 -0.20
C THR A 37 -9.78 10.19 -0.47
N PRO A 38 -10.27 9.82 -1.68
CA PRO A 38 -11.72 9.68 -1.89
C PRO A 38 -12.39 8.56 -1.08
N PHE A 39 -11.62 7.67 -0.46
CA PHE A 39 -12.15 6.54 0.32
C PHE A 39 -11.90 6.68 1.84
N THR A 40 -11.40 7.82 2.32
CA THR A 40 -11.05 7.99 3.75
C THR A 40 -12.24 7.87 4.70
N ASP A 41 -13.46 8.13 4.21
CA ASP A 41 -14.69 8.03 5.00
C ASP A 41 -15.32 6.62 4.94
N ALA A 42 -14.79 5.72 4.11
CA ALA A 42 -15.26 4.34 4.05
C ALA A 42 -14.69 3.54 5.23
N PRO A 43 -15.52 2.79 5.98
CA PRO A 43 -15.01 1.90 7.01
C PRO A 43 -14.21 0.77 6.36
N VAL A 44 -12.88 0.82 6.49
CA VAL A 44 -11.97 -0.24 6.04
C VAL A 44 -11.65 -1.14 7.23
N LYS A 45 -12.07 -2.41 7.18
CA LYS A 45 -11.58 -3.41 8.12
C LYS A 45 -10.17 -3.83 7.71
N ALA A 46 -9.18 -3.26 8.39
CA ALA A 46 -7.77 -3.56 8.22
C ALA A 46 -7.07 -3.47 9.58
N HIS A 47 -5.89 -4.08 9.69
CA HIS A 47 -5.06 -4.00 10.90
C HIS A 47 -4.47 -2.60 11.04
N ALA A 48 -4.08 -2.00 9.92
CA ALA A 48 -3.57 -0.64 9.84
C ALA A 48 -4.01 0.03 8.55
N VAL A 49 -4.29 1.34 8.60
CA VAL A 49 -4.66 2.14 7.44
C VAL A 49 -3.77 3.38 7.40
N VAL A 50 -3.12 3.60 6.26
CA VAL A 50 -2.40 4.83 5.97
C VAL A 50 -3.13 5.57 4.86
N ALA A 51 -3.67 6.75 5.20
CA ALA A 51 -4.27 7.64 4.23
C ALA A 51 -3.18 8.25 3.33
N VAL A 52 -3.22 7.95 2.03
CA VAL A 52 -2.23 8.49 1.10
C VAL A 52 -2.65 9.89 0.64
N PRO A 53 -1.71 10.85 0.50
CA PRO A 53 -2.03 12.21 0.09
C PRO A 53 -2.58 12.28 -1.34
N ALA A 54 -3.58 13.15 -1.58
CA ALA A 54 -4.09 13.42 -2.92
C ALA A 54 -3.02 14.00 -3.87
N SER A 55 -2.05 14.76 -3.34
CA SER A 55 -0.93 15.28 -4.13
C SER A 55 0.05 14.17 -4.49
N MET A 56 0.21 13.89 -5.77
CA MET A 56 1.19 12.91 -6.27
C MET A 56 2.63 13.25 -5.85
N ALA A 57 2.97 14.53 -5.70
CA ALA A 57 4.28 14.94 -5.19
C ALA A 57 4.48 14.61 -3.71
N ALA A 58 3.44 14.79 -2.89
CA ALA A 58 3.48 14.38 -1.49
C ALA A 58 3.50 12.86 -1.37
N TYR A 59 2.70 12.15 -2.16
CA TYR A 59 2.68 10.69 -2.18
C TYR A 59 4.05 10.12 -2.61
N ALA A 60 4.63 10.61 -3.69
CA ALA A 60 5.95 10.16 -4.15
C ALA A 60 7.06 10.38 -3.11
N ARG A 61 7.01 11.49 -2.35
CA ARG A 61 7.99 11.76 -1.27
C ARG A 61 7.74 10.89 -0.04
N GLY A 62 6.48 10.66 0.31
CA GLY A 62 6.07 9.94 1.52
C GLY A 62 6.05 8.42 1.38
N LEU A 63 6.03 7.86 0.16
CA LEU A 63 5.79 6.44 -0.11
C LEU A 63 6.59 5.48 0.79
N TYR A 64 7.91 5.70 0.93
CA TYR A 64 8.73 4.84 1.78
C TYR A 64 8.47 5.01 3.27
N GLY A 65 8.06 6.21 3.69
CA GLY A 65 7.59 6.46 5.05
C GLY A 65 6.33 5.65 5.34
N PHE A 66 5.34 5.69 4.45
CA PHE A 66 4.08 4.96 4.58
C PHE A 66 4.29 3.44 4.62
N LEU A 67 5.15 2.90 3.74
CA LEU A 67 5.51 1.48 3.76
C LEU A 67 6.15 1.09 5.09
N ARG A 68 7.08 1.91 5.59
CA ARG A 68 7.78 1.66 6.85
C ARG A 68 6.86 1.77 8.06
N GLU A 69 5.89 2.68 8.01
CA GLU A 69 4.88 2.84 9.04
C GLU A 69 4.04 1.56 9.18
N LEU A 70 3.56 1.00 8.08
CA LEU A 70 2.82 -0.28 8.10
C LEU A 70 3.68 -1.44 8.61
N ASP A 71 4.94 -1.52 8.20
CA ASP A 71 5.87 -2.52 8.74
C ASP A 71 6.11 -2.37 10.25
N GLN A 72 6.16 -1.12 10.76
CA GLN A 72 6.31 -0.86 12.20
C GLN A 72 5.05 -1.22 13.00
N GLN A 73 3.88 -1.15 12.36
CA GLN A 73 2.62 -1.59 12.94
C GLN A 73 2.45 -3.12 12.90
N GLY A 74 3.43 -3.85 12.35
CA GLY A 74 3.45 -5.30 12.33
C GLY A 74 2.76 -5.91 11.12
N CYS A 75 2.37 -5.13 10.11
CA CYS A 75 1.69 -5.68 8.95
C CYS A 75 2.55 -6.74 8.23
N ASP A 76 1.94 -7.86 7.88
CA ASP A 76 2.57 -8.92 7.08
C ASP A 76 2.15 -8.87 5.59
N LEU A 77 1.09 -8.11 5.30
CA LEU A 77 0.53 -7.86 3.97
C LEU A 77 0.12 -6.40 3.86
N ILE A 78 0.46 -5.76 2.74
CA ILE A 78 0.05 -4.39 2.38
C ILE A 78 -0.73 -4.47 1.08
N ILE A 79 -1.98 -4.00 1.10
CA ILE A 79 -2.81 -3.83 -0.08
C ILE A 79 -2.73 -2.38 -0.53
N ALA A 80 -2.34 -2.16 -1.78
CA ALA A 80 -2.23 -0.83 -2.36
C ALA A 80 -2.77 -0.82 -3.80
N SER A 81 -3.38 0.29 -4.18
CA SER A 81 -3.70 0.55 -5.59
C SER A 81 -2.61 1.36 -6.27
N LEU A 82 -2.51 1.17 -7.59
CA LEU A 82 -1.66 2.00 -8.43
C LEU A 82 -2.36 3.35 -8.68
N PRO A 83 -1.65 4.49 -8.54
CA PRO A 83 -2.19 5.77 -8.96
C PRO A 83 -2.32 5.82 -10.49
N GLU A 84 -3.07 6.81 -10.99
CA GLU A 84 -3.20 7.06 -12.43
C GLU A 84 -1.83 7.19 -13.12
N GLU A 85 -1.69 6.56 -14.28
CA GLU A 85 -0.43 6.50 -15.01
C GLU A 85 -0.15 7.83 -15.72
N GLY A 86 0.63 8.70 -15.06
CA GLY A 86 1.13 9.95 -15.66
C GLY A 86 2.10 10.69 -14.75
N GLY A 87 3.19 11.22 -15.32
CA GLY A 87 4.19 11.99 -14.58
C GLY A 87 4.70 11.29 -13.32
N LEU A 88 4.40 11.83 -12.14
CA LEU A 88 4.78 11.25 -10.85
C LEU A 88 4.04 9.93 -10.53
N GLY A 89 2.85 9.70 -11.09
CA GLY A 89 2.11 8.45 -10.93
C GLY A 89 2.90 7.25 -11.47
N LEU A 90 3.58 7.40 -12.61
CA LEU A 90 4.47 6.37 -13.16
C LEU A 90 5.63 6.05 -12.21
N ALA A 91 6.21 7.08 -11.58
CA ALA A 91 7.31 6.90 -10.63
C ALA A 91 6.84 6.19 -9.35
N ILE A 92 5.65 6.52 -8.84
CA ILE A 92 5.03 5.84 -7.70
C ILE A 92 4.72 4.39 -8.06
N ALA A 93 4.07 4.15 -9.21
CA ALA A 93 3.73 2.83 -9.69
C ALA A 93 4.97 1.95 -9.86
N ASN A 94 6.06 2.48 -10.40
CA ASN A 94 7.33 1.76 -10.50
C ASN A 94 7.86 1.34 -9.13
N ARG A 95 7.83 2.25 -8.14
CA ARG A 95 8.29 1.95 -6.78
C ARG A 95 7.40 0.93 -6.07
N LEU A 96 6.08 1.02 -6.23
CA LEU A 96 5.12 0.06 -5.72
C LEU A 96 5.32 -1.33 -6.34
N ARG A 97 5.49 -1.41 -7.68
CA ARG A 97 5.80 -2.67 -8.37
C ARG A 97 7.11 -3.29 -7.89
N ARG A 98 8.13 -2.47 -7.59
CA ARG A 98 9.38 -2.96 -6.98
C ARG A 98 9.15 -3.48 -5.56
N ALA A 99 8.30 -2.83 -4.77
CA ALA A 99 7.94 -3.27 -3.43
C ALA A 99 7.10 -4.57 -3.44
N ALA A 100 6.29 -4.77 -4.49
CA ALA A 100 5.51 -5.99 -4.74
C ALA A 100 6.30 -7.10 -5.45
N GLY A 101 7.56 -6.84 -5.81
CA GLY A 101 8.40 -7.78 -6.53
C GLY A 101 8.74 -9.04 -5.72
N PRO A 102 9.27 -10.09 -6.36
CA PRO A 102 9.65 -11.33 -5.70
C PRO A 102 10.59 -11.04 -4.53
N ARG A 103 10.26 -11.53 -3.33
CA ARG A 103 11.24 -11.51 -2.24
C ARG A 103 12.24 -12.60 -2.51
N SER A 104 13.52 -12.24 -2.62
CA SER A 104 14.60 -13.21 -2.48
C SER A 104 14.51 -13.75 -1.05
N THR A 105 13.83 -14.88 -0.88
CA THR A 105 13.91 -15.70 0.32
C THR A 105 15.33 -16.26 0.36
N ALA A 106 16.19 -15.62 1.14
CA ALA A 106 17.46 -16.22 1.57
C ALA A 106 17.20 -17.09 2.80
#